data_AF-A0A950VHI0-F1
#
_entry.id   AF-A0A950VHI0-F1
#
_cell.length_a   1.000
_cell.length_b   1.000
_cell.length_c   1.000
_cell.angle_alpha   90.00
_cell.angle_beta   90.00
_cell.angle_gamma   90.00
#
_symmetry.space_group_name_H-M   'P 1'
#
loop_
_entity.id
_entity.type
_entity.pdbx_description
1 polymer ?
#
loop_
_entity_poly.entity_id
_entity_poly.type
_entity_poly.pdbx_seq_one_letter_code
_entity_poly.pdbx_strand_id
1 'polypeptide(L)'
;MLPELLASRARFGRPHFIIVDEAHHVLPADWDPGAAALPEGLEGFLFITTRPDAVSPRLLRCVTQLMVVGAGARQTLESFCAASGRAGHDAPDDLSPGEVLVLDLAAGALRRGTVIPGAAKLLRHQRKYAEGRLGDDKSFWFHGSDRRLNLRAQNVTMFVQMAEGVDEETWQWHRERGDYSRWFALSIKDHDLAAKIAEIESGTAQASEARQLLREAIEERYTLPG
;
A
#
# COMPACT_ATOMS: atom_id res chain seq x y z
N MET A 1 25.28 -2.61 3.67
CA MET A 1 23.88 -2.25 3.99
C MET A 1 23.58 -2.34 5.49
N LEU A 2 23.20 -3.49 6.09
CA LEU A 2 22.83 -3.54 7.52
C LEU A 2 23.98 -3.13 8.48
N PRO A 3 25.23 -3.60 8.31
CA PRO A 3 26.34 -3.18 9.17
C PRO A 3 26.65 -1.67 9.10
N GLU A 4 26.48 -1.06 7.92
CA GLU A 4 26.70 0.37 7.71
C GLU A 4 25.61 1.23 8.38
N LEU A 5 24.36 0.76 8.37
CA LEU A 5 23.26 1.40 9.09
C LEU A 5 23.47 1.35 10.61
N LEU A 6 23.92 0.20 11.12
CA LEU A 6 24.28 0.05 12.54
C LEU A 6 25.47 0.95 12.92
N ALA A 7 26.49 1.04 12.06
CA ALA A 7 27.63 1.94 12.26
C ALA A 7 27.22 3.42 12.23
N SER A 8 26.35 3.82 11.31
CA SER A 8 25.79 5.19 11.25
C SER A 8 25.02 5.53 12.52
N ARG A 9 24.22 4.59 13.04
CA ARG A 9 23.47 4.79 14.28
C ARG A 9 24.40 4.93 15.48
N ALA A 10 25.42 4.09 15.59
CA ALA A 10 26.41 4.18 16.68
C ALA A 10 27.14 5.54 16.66
N ARG A 11 27.36 6.12 15.48
CA ARG A 11 28.11 7.36 15.31
C ARG A 11 27.25 8.63 15.41
N PHE A 12 25.99 8.59 14.99
CA PHE A 12 25.15 9.78 14.82
C PHE A 12 23.78 9.70 15.49
N GLY A 13 23.44 8.58 16.14
CA GLY A 13 22.11 8.34 16.72
C GLY A 13 20.98 8.21 15.69
N ARG A 14 21.30 8.11 14.39
CA ARG A 14 20.33 8.05 13.29
C ARG A 14 20.62 6.89 12.34
N PRO A 15 19.57 6.28 11.74
CA PRO A 15 18.14 6.56 11.92
C PRO A 15 17.57 6.00 13.23
N HIS A 16 16.53 6.67 13.77
CA HIS A 16 15.84 6.25 15.00
C HIS A 16 15.00 4.98 14.80
N PHE A 17 14.45 4.80 13.59
CA PHE A 17 13.71 3.61 13.20
C PHE A 17 14.17 3.08 11.84
N ILE A 18 14.30 1.76 11.74
CA ILE A 18 14.54 1.03 10.50
C ILE A 18 13.35 0.11 10.28
N ILE A 19 12.69 0.26 9.13
CA ILE A 19 11.57 -0.60 8.73
C ILE A 19 12.08 -1.54 7.64
N VAL A 20 11.89 -2.84 7.84
CA VAL A 20 12.21 -3.87 6.86
C VAL A 20 10.89 -4.51 6.43
N ASP A 21 10.46 -4.16 5.23
CA ASP A 21 9.29 -4.77 4.60
C ASP A 21 9.70 -6.08 3.90
N GLU A 22 8.77 -7.03 3.84
CA GLU A 22 9.01 -8.40 3.39
C GLU A 22 10.30 -9.02 3.97
N ALA A 23 10.41 -9.01 5.30
CA ALA A 23 11.61 -9.43 6.02
C ALA A 23 12.11 -10.84 5.66
N HIS A 24 11.22 -11.73 5.20
CA HIS A 24 11.56 -13.07 4.73
C HIS A 24 12.43 -13.11 3.47
N HIS A 25 12.50 -12.02 2.69
CA HIS A 25 13.42 -11.90 1.56
C HIS A 25 14.79 -11.38 1.98
N VAL A 26 14.83 -10.46 2.96
CA VAL A 26 16.08 -9.81 3.39
C VAL A 26 16.84 -10.68 4.39
N LEU A 27 16.12 -11.40 5.25
CA LEU A 27 16.65 -12.19 6.36
C LEU A 27 15.94 -13.56 6.38
N PRO A 28 16.17 -14.42 5.36
CA PRO A 28 15.48 -15.69 5.21
C PRO A 28 15.81 -16.69 6.33
N ALA A 29 15.02 -17.76 6.45
CA ALA A 29 15.16 -18.77 7.51
C ALA A 29 16.54 -19.44 7.58
N ASP A 30 17.22 -19.57 6.43
CA ASP A 30 18.57 -20.12 6.29
C ASP A 30 19.69 -19.08 6.52
N TRP A 31 19.33 -17.83 6.79
CA TRP A 31 20.30 -16.78 7.12
C TRP A 31 20.90 -17.02 8.51
N ASP A 32 22.15 -17.46 8.51
CA ASP A 32 23.02 -17.59 9.69
C ASP A 32 24.28 -16.73 9.50
N PRO A 33 24.26 -15.47 9.92
CA PRO A 33 25.37 -14.55 9.67
C PRO A 33 26.55 -14.74 10.63
N GLY A 34 26.58 -15.84 11.41
CA GLY A 34 27.50 -16.02 12.54
C GLY A 34 27.18 -15.11 13.73
N ALA A 35 27.84 -15.34 14.86
CA ALA A 35 27.56 -14.64 16.13
C ALA A 35 27.88 -13.13 16.13
N ALA A 36 28.65 -12.64 15.14
CA ALA A 36 29.20 -11.28 15.14
C ALA A 36 28.33 -10.25 14.37
N ALA A 37 27.28 -10.67 13.66
CA ALA A 37 26.60 -9.80 12.71
C ALA A 37 25.29 -9.17 13.22
N LEU A 38 24.71 -9.72 14.29
CA LEU A 38 23.50 -9.18 14.92
C LEU A 38 23.83 -8.64 16.31
N PRO A 39 23.58 -7.36 16.59
CA PRO A 39 23.62 -6.83 17.95
C PRO A 39 22.67 -7.61 18.86
N GLU A 40 23.01 -7.76 20.14
CA GLU A 40 22.15 -8.40 21.16
C GLU A 40 20.77 -7.72 21.30
N GLY A 41 20.66 -6.45 20.88
CA GLY A 41 19.40 -5.71 20.80
C GLY A 41 19.27 -4.95 19.47
N LEU A 42 18.23 -5.28 18.69
CA LEU A 42 17.81 -4.51 17.52
C LEU A 42 16.77 -3.46 17.93
N GLU A 43 17.19 -2.48 18.72
CA GLU A 43 16.31 -1.37 19.10
C GLU A 43 15.87 -0.57 17.87
N GLY A 44 14.63 -0.09 17.83
CA GLY A 44 14.14 0.74 16.73
C GLY A 44 14.05 0.02 15.38
N PHE A 45 13.93 -1.31 15.36
CA PHE A 45 13.61 -2.05 14.14
C PHE A 45 12.13 -2.46 14.11
N LEU A 46 11.51 -2.32 12.95
CA LEU A 46 10.18 -2.85 12.65
C LEU A 46 10.31 -3.80 11.46
N PHE A 47 10.00 -5.08 11.68
CA PHE A 47 9.97 -6.10 10.65
C PHE A 47 8.53 -6.37 10.24
N ILE A 48 8.25 -6.28 8.95
CA ILE A 48 6.94 -6.56 8.38
C ILE A 48 7.07 -7.83 7.53
N THR A 49 6.20 -8.80 7.77
CA THR A 49 6.17 -10.02 6.97
C THR A 49 4.82 -10.72 7.07
N THR A 50 4.47 -11.43 6.01
CA THR A 50 3.34 -12.38 5.97
C THR A 50 3.76 -13.81 6.29
N ARG A 51 5.08 -14.07 6.41
CA ARG A 51 5.66 -15.40 6.54
C ARG A 51 6.72 -15.47 7.64
N PRO A 52 6.32 -15.50 8.92
CA PRO A 52 7.28 -15.57 10.02
C PRO A 52 8.11 -16.86 10.00
N ASP A 53 7.56 -17.97 9.48
CA ASP A 53 8.26 -19.24 9.24
C ASP A 53 9.45 -19.13 8.28
N ALA A 54 9.43 -18.15 7.38
CA ALA A 54 10.46 -17.94 6.38
C ALA A 54 11.53 -16.94 6.81
N VAL A 55 11.47 -16.44 8.05
CA VAL A 55 12.43 -15.48 8.63
C VAL A 55 13.42 -16.20 9.53
N SER A 56 14.66 -15.73 9.56
CA SER A 56 15.72 -16.28 10.43
C SER A 56 15.26 -16.40 11.89
N PRO A 57 15.32 -17.60 12.50
CA PRO A 57 14.98 -17.79 13.92
C PRO A 57 15.79 -16.91 14.87
N ARG A 58 17.03 -16.54 14.50
CA ARG A 58 17.86 -15.61 15.27
C ARG A 58 17.21 -14.23 15.36
N LEU A 59 16.70 -13.72 14.23
CA LEU A 59 16.02 -12.43 14.19
C LEU A 59 14.74 -12.47 15.04
N LEU A 60 13.92 -13.52 14.88
CA LEU A 60 12.66 -13.66 15.60
C LEU A 60 12.87 -13.66 17.12
N ARG A 61 14.00 -14.19 17.60
CA ARG A 61 14.33 -14.15 19.04
C ARG A 61 14.65 -12.75 19.55
N CYS A 62 15.18 -11.86 18.72
CA CYS A 62 15.45 -10.46 19.06
C CYS A 62 14.19 -9.57 19.10
N VAL A 63 13.05 -10.07 18.60
CA VAL A 63 11.79 -9.32 18.62
C VAL A 63 11.27 -9.22 20.07
N THR A 64 10.87 -8.02 20.48
CA THR A 64 10.34 -7.73 21.81
C THR A 64 8.83 -7.55 21.82
N GLN A 65 8.24 -7.11 20.72
CA GLN A 65 6.80 -7.04 20.53
C GLN A 65 6.40 -7.56 19.16
N LEU A 66 5.33 -8.35 19.12
CA LEU A 66 4.72 -8.86 17.91
C LEU A 66 3.33 -8.23 17.73
N MET A 67 3.05 -7.76 16.51
CA MET A 67 1.74 -7.27 16.11
C MET A 67 1.21 -8.14 14.97
N VAL A 68 0.02 -8.71 15.12
CA VAL A 68 -0.60 -9.59 14.12
C VAL A 68 -1.95 -9.03 13.70
N VAL A 69 -2.16 -8.88 12.40
CA VAL A 69 -3.34 -8.26 11.80
C VAL A 69 -4.02 -9.21 10.81
N GLY A 70 -5.34 -9.05 10.66
CA GLY A 70 -6.11 -9.72 9.62
C GLY A 70 -6.61 -11.12 9.96
N ALA A 71 -7.36 -11.70 9.02
CA ALA A 71 -7.86 -13.06 9.11
C ALA A 71 -6.68 -14.05 9.13
N GLY A 72 -6.65 -14.96 10.11
CA GLY A 72 -5.53 -15.91 10.30
C GLY A 72 -4.48 -15.45 11.31
N ALA A 73 -4.79 -14.50 12.20
CA ALA A 73 -3.85 -14.05 13.21
C ALA A 73 -3.43 -15.14 14.20
N ARG A 74 -4.33 -16.05 14.59
CA ARG A 74 -3.96 -17.23 15.40
C ARG A 74 -2.90 -18.07 14.70
N GLN A 75 -3.13 -18.45 13.45
CA GLN A 75 -2.18 -19.25 12.67
C GLN A 75 -0.83 -18.52 12.48
N THR A 76 -0.85 -17.21 12.23
CA THR A 76 0.36 -16.40 12.12
C THR A 76 1.13 -16.36 13.45
N LEU A 77 0.44 -16.23 14.57
CA LEU A 77 1.03 -16.25 15.90
C LEU A 77 1.65 -17.62 16.23
N GLU A 78 0.94 -18.70 15.95
CA GLU A 78 1.43 -20.07 16.12
C GLU A 78 2.69 -20.31 15.27
N SER A 79 2.68 -19.88 14.01
CA SER A 79 3.82 -19.96 13.10
C SER A 79 5.03 -19.17 13.63
N PHE A 80 4.81 -17.96 14.15
CA PHE A 80 5.86 -17.18 14.79
C PHE A 80 6.44 -17.87 16.04
N CYS A 81 5.58 -18.38 16.93
CA CYS A 81 6.02 -19.08 18.14
C CYS A 81 6.87 -20.31 17.79
N ALA A 82 6.42 -21.11 16.82
CA ALA A 82 7.15 -22.27 16.33
C ALA A 82 8.52 -21.88 15.73
N ALA A 83 8.55 -20.87 14.84
CA ALA A 83 9.78 -20.43 14.18
C ALA A 83 10.78 -19.76 15.14
N SER A 84 10.30 -19.10 16.19
CA SER A 84 11.14 -18.47 17.22
C SER A 84 11.56 -19.42 18.34
N GLY A 85 10.96 -20.62 18.42
CA GLY A 85 11.17 -21.58 19.51
C GLY A 85 10.56 -21.13 20.84
N ARG A 86 9.52 -20.29 20.81
CA ARG A 86 8.82 -19.77 21.99
C ARG A 86 7.55 -20.57 22.27
N ALA A 87 7.09 -20.51 23.53
CA ALA A 87 5.81 -21.11 23.90
C ALA A 87 4.66 -20.48 23.09
N GLY A 88 3.67 -21.30 22.74
CA GLY A 88 2.45 -20.83 22.11
C GLY A 88 1.63 -19.95 23.06
N HIS A 89 0.79 -19.10 22.47
CA HIS A 89 -0.18 -18.27 23.19
C HIS A 89 -1.59 -18.61 22.71
N ASP A 90 -2.53 -18.68 23.63
CA ASP A 90 -3.94 -18.78 23.27
C ASP A 90 -4.40 -17.44 22.67
N ALA A 91 -4.82 -17.47 21.42
CA ALA A 91 -5.21 -16.29 20.66
C ALA A 91 -6.62 -16.45 20.10
N PRO A 92 -7.40 -15.36 20.03
CA PRO A 92 -8.72 -15.40 19.40
C PRO A 92 -8.61 -15.60 17.88
N ASP A 93 -9.58 -16.30 17.30
CA ASP A 93 -9.73 -16.46 15.83
C ASP A 93 -10.50 -15.30 15.18
N ASP A 94 -11.25 -14.54 15.98
CA ASP A 94 -12.33 -13.67 15.54
C ASP A 94 -11.93 -12.18 15.46
N LEU A 95 -10.74 -11.89 14.94
CA LEU A 95 -10.34 -10.49 14.74
C LEU A 95 -11.21 -9.84 13.67
N SER A 96 -11.89 -8.77 14.07
CA SER A 96 -12.65 -7.92 13.15
C SER A 96 -11.70 -7.06 12.30
N PRO A 97 -12.13 -6.59 11.12
CA PRO A 97 -11.36 -5.63 10.34
C PRO A 97 -11.00 -4.39 11.18
N GLY A 98 -9.71 -4.06 11.21
CA GLY A 98 -9.19 -2.96 12.04
C GLY A 98 -8.75 -3.37 13.45
N GLU A 99 -8.94 -4.63 13.85
CA GLU A 99 -8.35 -5.16 15.09
C GLU A 99 -6.95 -5.74 14.86
N VAL A 100 -6.13 -5.70 15.91
CA VAL A 100 -4.76 -6.22 15.95
C VAL A 100 -4.53 -6.98 17.25
N LEU A 101 -3.77 -8.07 17.19
CA LEU A 101 -3.22 -8.71 18.37
C LEU A 101 -1.81 -8.17 18.63
N VAL A 102 -1.56 -7.75 19.86
CA VAL A 102 -0.26 -7.27 20.32
C VAL A 102 0.23 -8.20 21.42
N LEU A 103 1.31 -8.92 21.14
CA LEU A 103 2.00 -9.77 22.10
C LEU A 103 3.27 -9.06 22.58
N ASP A 104 3.31 -8.78 23.89
CA ASP A 104 4.55 -8.42 24.55
C ASP A 104 5.35 -9.68 24.87
N LEU A 105 6.49 -9.86 24.19
CA LEU A 105 7.29 -11.09 24.28
C LEU A 105 8.14 -11.17 25.55
N ALA A 106 8.34 -10.05 26.24
CA ALA A 106 9.03 -10.01 27.52
C ALA A 106 8.07 -10.32 28.67
N ALA A 107 6.86 -9.76 28.63
CA ALA A 107 5.83 -9.99 29.64
C ALA A 107 4.97 -11.24 29.38
N GLY A 108 5.00 -11.80 28.16
CA GLY A 108 4.10 -12.88 27.73
C GLY A 108 2.63 -12.45 27.64
N ALA A 109 2.36 -11.14 27.58
CA ALA A 109 1.02 -10.57 27.64
C ALA A 109 0.44 -10.35 26.24
N LEU A 110 -0.62 -11.08 25.90
CA LEU A 110 -1.38 -10.90 24.67
C LEU A 110 -2.53 -9.93 24.91
N ARG A 111 -2.65 -8.89 24.07
CA ARG A 111 -3.70 -7.88 24.13
C ARG A 111 -4.32 -7.69 22.76
N ARG A 112 -5.62 -7.39 22.74
CA ARG A 112 -6.31 -6.90 21.55
C ARG A 112 -6.22 -5.38 21.50
N GLY A 113 -5.95 -4.84 20.33
CA GLY A 113 -5.95 -3.41 20.06
C GLY A 113 -6.75 -3.09 18.80
N THR A 114 -6.99 -1.80 18.58
CA THR A 114 -7.64 -1.30 17.38
C THR A 114 -6.65 -0.43 16.62
N VAL A 115 -6.52 -0.69 15.32
CA VAL A 115 -5.72 0.11 14.41
C VAL A 115 -6.46 1.41 14.17
N ILE A 116 -5.88 2.53 14.57
CA ILE A 116 -6.34 3.85 14.16
C ILE A 116 -5.90 4.05 12.71
N PRO A 117 -6.81 4.21 11.74
CA PRO A 117 -6.43 4.38 10.35
C PRO A 117 -5.54 5.62 10.19
N GLY A 118 -4.30 5.40 9.74
CA GLY A 118 -3.47 6.52 9.31
C GLY A 118 -4.01 7.07 8.00
N ALA A 119 -4.25 8.39 7.92
CA ALA A 119 -4.69 9.08 6.69
C ALA A 119 -3.76 8.81 5.48
N ALA A 120 -2.51 8.39 5.73
CA ALA A 120 -1.50 8.13 4.71
C ALA A 120 -1.65 6.81 3.91
N LYS A 121 -2.45 5.83 4.37
CA LYS A 121 -2.47 4.48 3.75
C LYS A 121 -3.19 4.46 2.38
N LEU A 122 -4.15 5.37 2.16
CA LEU A 122 -4.81 5.55 0.86
C LEU A 122 -3.83 6.11 -0.20
N LEU A 123 -2.96 7.05 0.17
CA LEU A 123 -2.06 7.74 -0.76
C LEU A 123 -0.97 6.84 -1.37
N ARG A 124 -0.47 5.82 -0.64
CA ARG A 124 0.60 4.93 -1.14
C ARG A 124 0.14 3.97 -2.25
N HIS A 125 -1.07 3.40 -2.15
CA HIS A 125 -1.63 2.57 -3.23
C HIS A 125 -2.06 3.41 -4.43
N GLN A 126 -2.55 4.63 -4.18
CA GLN A 126 -2.95 5.60 -5.19
C GLN A 126 -1.77 6.04 -6.07
N ARG A 127 -0.59 6.30 -5.50
CA ARG A 127 0.62 6.65 -6.29
C ARG A 127 1.09 5.54 -7.23
N LYS A 128 0.92 4.26 -6.83
CA LYS A 128 1.31 3.11 -7.66
C LYS A 128 0.50 3.01 -8.96
N TYR A 129 -0.75 3.46 -8.98
CA TYR A 129 -1.59 3.52 -10.19
C TYR A 129 -1.55 4.88 -10.89
N ALA A 130 -1.17 5.94 -10.18
CA ALA A 130 -0.93 7.23 -10.78
C ALA A 130 0.27 7.19 -11.74
N GLU A 131 1.36 6.53 -11.33
CA GLU A 131 2.62 6.50 -12.10
C GLU A 131 2.96 5.11 -12.68
N GLY A 132 2.47 4.02 -12.11
CA GLY A 132 2.77 2.66 -12.59
C GLY A 132 2.02 2.28 -13.87
N ARG A 133 2.68 1.55 -14.78
CA ARG A 133 2.07 1.06 -16.03
C ARG A 133 0.98 0.02 -15.76
N LEU A 134 -0.27 0.37 -16.00
CA LEU A 134 -1.38 -0.58 -16.09
C LEU A 134 -1.22 -1.46 -17.33
N GLY A 135 -1.62 -2.72 -17.20
CA GLY A 135 -1.74 -3.65 -18.33
C GLY A 135 -2.69 -3.09 -19.41
N ASP A 136 -2.58 -3.62 -20.63
CA ASP A 136 -3.38 -3.20 -21.79
C ASP A 136 -4.89 -3.33 -21.51
N ASP A 137 -5.26 -4.33 -20.71
CA ASP A 137 -6.61 -4.65 -20.24
C ASP A 137 -7.19 -3.63 -19.24
N LYS A 138 -6.32 -2.83 -18.59
CA LYS A 138 -6.68 -1.88 -17.53
C LYS A 138 -6.38 -0.43 -17.88
N SER A 139 -5.79 -0.20 -19.05
CA SER A 139 -5.50 1.15 -19.54
C SER A 139 -6.79 1.83 -19.99
N PHE A 140 -6.85 3.16 -19.84
CA PHE A 140 -7.90 3.92 -20.49
C PHE A 140 -7.56 4.07 -21.96
N TRP A 141 -8.58 4.03 -22.82
CA TRP A 141 -8.43 4.26 -24.24
C TRP A 141 -9.33 5.42 -24.61
N PHE A 142 -8.75 6.51 -25.11
CA PHE A 142 -9.50 7.60 -25.71
C PHE A 142 -9.87 7.19 -27.14
N HIS A 143 -11.16 7.02 -27.38
CA HIS A 143 -11.73 6.73 -28.68
C HIS A 143 -12.73 7.82 -29.06
N GLY A 144 -12.52 8.39 -30.25
CA GLY A 144 -13.51 9.28 -30.87
C GLY A 144 -14.73 8.50 -31.37
N SER A 145 -15.82 9.22 -31.62
CA SER A 145 -17.09 8.69 -32.16
C SER A 145 -16.89 7.88 -33.45
N ASP A 146 -15.91 8.25 -34.27
CA ASP A 146 -15.52 7.65 -35.54
C ASP A 146 -14.44 6.56 -35.44
N ARG A 147 -13.98 6.25 -34.21
CA ARG A 147 -12.88 5.33 -33.90
C ARG A 147 -11.55 5.62 -34.60
N ARG A 148 -11.34 6.84 -35.13
CA ARG A 148 -10.05 7.22 -35.73
C ARG A 148 -8.97 7.52 -34.69
N LEU A 149 -9.38 7.94 -33.50
CA LEU A 149 -8.49 8.15 -32.37
C LEU A 149 -8.41 6.88 -31.51
N ASN A 150 -7.18 6.46 -31.18
CA ASN A 150 -6.92 5.32 -30.31
C ASN A 150 -5.71 5.62 -29.39
N LEU A 151 -5.89 6.56 -28.46
CA LEU A 151 -4.82 6.96 -27.53
C LEU A 151 -4.93 6.17 -26.24
N ARG A 152 -3.81 5.60 -25.78
CA ARG A 152 -3.76 4.77 -24.59
C ARG A 152 -3.23 5.54 -23.38
N ALA A 153 -4.07 5.72 -22.37
CA ALA A 153 -3.66 6.18 -21.05
C ALA A 153 -3.35 4.98 -20.13
N GLN A 154 -2.05 4.67 -20.00
CA GLN A 154 -1.56 3.53 -19.21
C GLN A 154 -1.52 3.79 -17.69
N ASN A 155 -1.83 5.00 -17.22
CA ASN A 155 -1.90 5.39 -15.82
C ASN A 155 -2.65 6.73 -15.68
N VAL A 156 -2.91 7.18 -14.44
CA VAL A 156 -3.68 8.43 -14.20
C VAL A 156 -2.93 9.67 -14.67
N THR A 157 -1.59 9.72 -14.51
CA THR A 157 -0.80 10.86 -15.01
C THR A 157 -0.91 11.01 -16.53
N MET A 158 -0.80 9.91 -17.27
CA MET A 158 -0.95 9.91 -18.73
C MET A 158 -2.39 10.26 -19.15
N PHE A 159 -3.39 9.83 -18.37
CA PHE A 159 -4.78 10.22 -18.60
C PHE A 159 -4.95 11.73 -18.52
N VAL A 160 -4.43 12.38 -17.46
CA VAL A 160 -4.51 13.84 -17.30
C VAL A 160 -3.77 14.57 -18.43
N GLN A 161 -2.57 14.13 -18.78
CA GLN A 161 -1.79 14.71 -19.88
C GLN A 161 -2.52 14.59 -21.23
N MET A 162 -3.13 13.44 -21.51
CA MET A 162 -3.89 13.23 -22.74
C MET A 162 -5.21 14.01 -22.76
N ALA A 163 -5.88 14.12 -21.61
CA ALA A 163 -7.14 14.86 -21.49
C ALA A 163 -7.03 16.32 -21.94
N GLU A 164 -5.87 16.96 -21.77
CA GLU A 164 -5.63 18.33 -22.27
C GLU A 164 -5.64 18.42 -23.80
N GLY A 165 -5.17 17.39 -24.49
CA GLY A 165 -5.02 17.37 -25.96
C GLY A 165 -6.17 16.73 -26.73
N VAL A 166 -7.11 16.08 -26.04
CA VAL A 166 -8.27 15.41 -26.65
C VAL A 166 -9.31 16.44 -27.11
N ASP A 167 -9.88 16.26 -28.30
CA ASP A 167 -10.93 17.14 -28.83
C ASP A 167 -12.24 17.02 -28.03
N GLU A 168 -13.11 18.03 -28.16
CA GLU A 168 -14.35 18.09 -27.38
C GLU A 168 -15.34 16.97 -27.72
N GLU A 169 -15.37 16.51 -28.97
CA GLU A 169 -16.27 15.45 -29.41
C GLU A 169 -15.89 14.12 -28.76
N THR A 170 -14.60 13.77 -28.80
CA THR A 170 -14.06 12.59 -28.11
C THR A 170 -14.30 12.68 -26.60
N TRP A 171 -14.07 13.85 -26.00
CA TRP A 171 -14.27 14.03 -24.56
C TRP A 171 -15.73 13.79 -24.16
N GLN A 172 -16.66 14.40 -24.89
CA GLN A 172 -18.09 14.30 -24.63
C GLN A 172 -18.62 12.88 -24.88
N TRP A 173 -18.12 12.21 -25.91
CA TRP A 173 -18.49 10.82 -26.21
C TRP A 173 -18.24 9.89 -25.01
N HIS A 174 -17.09 10.02 -24.35
CA HIS A 174 -16.77 9.24 -23.16
C HIS A 174 -17.58 9.66 -21.93
N ARG A 175 -17.80 10.97 -21.76
CA ARG A 175 -18.56 11.53 -20.64
C ARG A 175 -20.00 11.01 -20.60
N GLU A 176 -20.69 11.02 -21.74
CA GLU A 176 -22.09 10.55 -21.85
C GLU A 176 -22.24 9.06 -21.53
N ARG A 177 -21.15 8.31 -21.67
CA ARG A 177 -21.10 6.86 -21.43
C ARG A 177 -20.65 6.50 -20.01
N GLY A 178 -20.29 7.51 -19.20
CA GLY A 178 -19.74 7.31 -17.86
C GLY A 178 -18.40 6.57 -17.88
N ASP A 179 -17.63 6.69 -18.97
CA ASP A 179 -16.44 5.89 -19.16
C ASP A 179 -15.32 6.28 -18.17
N TYR A 180 -15.26 7.55 -17.75
CA TYR A 180 -14.24 8.01 -16.82
C TYR A 180 -14.49 7.45 -15.42
N SER A 181 -15.68 7.67 -14.85
CA SER A 181 -16.00 7.15 -13.51
C SER A 181 -15.88 5.63 -13.45
N ARG A 182 -16.34 4.93 -14.50
CA ARG A 182 -16.19 3.47 -14.61
C ARG A 182 -14.73 3.03 -14.62
N TRP A 183 -13.86 3.73 -15.34
CA TRP A 183 -12.43 3.39 -15.36
C TRP A 183 -11.78 3.60 -13.99
N PHE A 184 -12.08 4.72 -13.30
CA PHE A 184 -11.57 4.96 -11.95
C PHE A 184 -12.08 3.93 -10.92
N ALA A 185 -13.33 3.49 -11.04
CA ALA A 185 -13.89 2.47 -10.15
C ALA A 185 -13.29 1.07 -10.39
N LEU A 186 -13.16 0.65 -11.65
CA LEU A 186 -12.80 -0.74 -11.99
C LEU A 186 -11.28 -0.95 -12.12
N SER A 187 -10.58 -0.02 -12.75
CA SER A 187 -9.15 -0.18 -13.09
C SER A 187 -8.26 0.44 -12.03
N ILE A 188 -8.58 1.66 -11.58
CA ILE A 188 -7.81 2.37 -10.55
C ILE A 188 -8.21 1.95 -9.13
N LYS A 189 -9.45 1.48 -8.95
CA LYS A 189 -10.04 1.09 -7.66
C LYS A 189 -10.13 2.24 -6.65
N ASP A 190 -10.31 3.47 -7.13
CA ASP A 190 -10.58 4.64 -6.30
C ASP A 190 -12.07 4.97 -6.36
N HIS A 191 -12.85 4.28 -5.52
CA HIS A 191 -14.31 4.40 -5.50
C HIS A 191 -14.79 5.80 -5.09
N ASP A 192 -14.05 6.47 -4.21
CA ASP A 192 -14.38 7.84 -3.76
C ASP A 192 -14.25 8.83 -4.93
N LEU A 193 -13.11 8.77 -5.64
CA LEU A 193 -12.91 9.63 -6.81
C LEU A 193 -13.87 9.26 -7.94
N ALA A 194 -14.15 7.98 -8.16
CA ALA A 194 -15.11 7.54 -9.16
C ALA A 194 -16.51 8.12 -8.93
N ALA A 195 -16.96 8.21 -7.68
CA ALA A 195 -18.23 8.84 -7.33
C ALA A 195 -18.23 10.34 -7.67
N LYS A 196 -17.17 11.08 -7.29
CA LYS A 196 -17.01 12.51 -7.62
C LYS A 196 -16.97 12.74 -9.14
N ILE A 197 -16.29 11.86 -9.89
CA ILE A 197 -16.24 11.92 -11.36
C ILE A 197 -17.62 11.65 -11.97
N ALA A 198 -18.40 10.70 -11.44
CA ALA A 198 -19.74 10.42 -11.94
C ALA A 198 -20.68 11.65 -11.81
N GLU A 199 -20.55 12.42 -10.73
CA GLU A 199 -21.27 13.68 -10.55
C GLU A 199 -20.90 14.70 -11.65
N ILE A 200 -19.60 14.83 -11.95
CA ILE A 200 -19.10 15.72 -13.01
C ILE A 200 -19.59 15.25 -14.39
N GLU A 201 -19.56 13.94 -14.66
CA GLU A 201 -20.04 13.36 -15.91
C GLU A 201 -21.53 13.64 -16.13
N SER A 202 -22.35 13.48 -15.10
CA SER A 202 -23.80 13.69 -15.14
C SER A 202 -24.25 15.16 -15.07
N GLY A 203 -23.35 16.09 -14.76
CA GLY A 203 -23.66 17.51 -14.64
C GLY A 203 -23.99 18.20 -15.98
N THR A 204 -24.52 19.42 -15.92
CA THR A 204 -24.88 20.22 -17.11
C THR A 204 -23.75 21.13 -17.63
N ALA A 205 -22.56 21.06 -17.01
CA ALA A 205 -21.40 21.84 -17.39
C ALA A 205 -20.99 21.57 -18.85
N GLN A 206 -20.43 22.58 -19.52
CA GLN A 206 -19.82 22.40 -20.86
C GLN A 206 -18.64 21.43 -20.76
N ALA A 207 -18.29 20.73 -21.83
CA ALA A 207 -17.30 19.64 -21.73
C ALA A 207 -15.89 20.17 -21.36
N SER A 208 -15.52 21.38 -21.78
CA SER A 208 -14.31 22.08 -21.29
C SER A 208 -14.31 22.32 -19.77
N GLU A 209 -15.45 22.71 -19.20
CA GLU A 209 -15.61 22.97 -17.76
C GLU A 209 -15.63 21.66 -16.97
N ALA A 210 -16.36 20.65 -17.44
CA ALA A 210 -16.35 19.32 -16.86
C ALA A 210 -14.95 18.68 -16.88
N ARG A 211 -14.19 18.89 -17.95
CA ARG A 211 -12.79 18.48 -18.06
C ARG A 211 -11.91 19.14 -17.02
N GLN A 212 -12.07 20.44 -16.81
CA GLN A 212 -11.34 21.17 -15.79
C GLN A 212 -11.69 20.66 -14.38
N LEU A 213 -12.97 20.48 -14.06
CA LEU A 213 -13.42 19.96 -12.77
C LEU A 213 -12.87 18.54 -12.50
N LEU A 214 -12.87 17.69 -13.52
CA LEU A 214 -12.33 16.34 -13.42
C LEU A 214 -10.82 16.38 -13.16
N ARG A 215 -10.08 17.23 -13.88
CA ARG A 215 -8.64 17.44 -13.69
C ARG A 215 -8.34 17.91 -12.27
N GLU A 216 -9.04 18.92 -11.78
CA GLU A 216 -8.88 19.46 -10.43
C GLU A 216 -9.18 18.39 -9.36
N ALA A 217 -10.22 17.57 -9.55
CA ALA A 217 -10.53 16.47 -8.65
C ALA A 217 -9.43 15.40 -8.62
N ILE A 218 -8.81 15.10 -9.77
CA ILE A 218 -7.65 14.19 -9.84
C ILE A 218 -6.43 14.83 -9.17
N GLU A 219 -6.13 16.10 -9.46
CA GLU A 219 -4.98 16.82 -8.89
C GLU A 219 -5.09 16.93 -7.37
N GLU A 220 -6.25 17.29 -6.84
CA GLU A 220 -6.53 17.31 -5.40
C GLU A 220 -6.28 15.94 -4.77
N ARG A 221 -6.66 14.86 -5.46
CA ARG A 221 -6.53 13.50 -4.96
C ARG A 221 -5.10 12.93 -5.07
N TYR A 222 -4.35 13.29 -6.11
CA TYR A 222 -3.07 12.63 -6.45
C TYR A 222 -1.83 13.54 -6.45
N THR A 223 -1.99 14.87 -6.47
CA THR A 223 -0.86 15.83 -6.57
C THR A 223 -0.67 16.75 -5.36
N LEU A 224 -1.63 16.83 -4.42
CA LEU A 224 -1.40 17.61 -3.20
C LEU A 224 -0.33 16.95 -2.31
N PRO A 225 0.78 17.64 -1.99
CA PRO A 225 1.71 17.19 -0.97
C PRO A 225 1.02 17.39 0.38
N GLY A 226 0.58 16.30 1.00
CA GLY A 226 0.32 16.27 2.44
C GLY A 226 1.61 16.44 3.23
#